data_AF-A0AAN8X7D7-F1
#
_entry.id   AF-A0AAN8X7D7-F1
#
_cell.length_a   1.000
_cell.length_b   1.000
_cell.length_c   1.000
_cell.angle_alpha   90.00
_cell.angle_beta   90.00
_cell.angle_gamma   90.00
#
_symmetry.space_group_name_H-M   'P 1'
#
loop_
_entity.id
_entity.type
_entity.pdbx_description
1 polymer ?
#
loop_
_entity_poly.entity_id
_entity_poly.type
_entity_poly.pdbx_seq_one_letter_code
_entity_poly.pdbx_strand_id
1 'polypeptide(L)' 'YTGQVGYLTANIRIAQDIKVGDTLCLKGEEITPLPGFQHAKPMVFAGVYAVDQSENMALMSAIERLTLNDSSVSLTMES' A
#
# COMPACT_ATOMS: atom_id res chain seq x y z
N TYR A 1 27.27 6.09 -2.52
CA TYR A 1 28.13 4.93 -2.22
C TYR A 1 27.25 3.70 -2.09
N THR A 2 27.71 2.54 -2.55
CA THR A 2 26.96 1.28 -2.46
C THR A 2 26.82 0.84 -1.00
N GLY A 3 25.65 0.31 -0.62
CA GLY A 3 25.40 -0.22 0.73
C GLY A 3 24.91 0.80 1.77
N GLN A 4 24.49 2.00 1.36
CA GLN A 4 23.93 3.00 2.25
C GLN A 4 22.46 2.73 2.58
N VAL A 5 22.04 3.06 3.81
CA VAL A 5 20.64 3.01 4.27
C VAL A 5 20.16 4.43 4.48
N GLY A 6 18.96 4.75 4.01
CA GLY A 6 18.38 6.08 4.11
C GLY A 6 16.90 6.09 3.70
N TYR A 7 16.37 7.29 3.49
CA TYR A 7 15.01 7.51 2.97
C TYR A 7 15.05 8.36 1.70
N LEU A 8 14.07 8.18 0.83
CA LEU A 8 13.90 8.94 -0.41
C LEU A 8 12.54 9.66 -0.36
N THR A 9 12.51 10.93 -0.75
CA THR A 9 11.27 11.67 -0.97
C THR A 9 11.16 11.93 -2.48
N ALA A 10 10.06 11.52 -3.11
CA ALA A 10 9.90 11.63 -4.56
C ALA A 10 8.52 12.14 -4.99
N ASN A 11 7.86 12.97 -4.16
CA ASN A 11 6.50 13.51 -4.43
C ASN A 11 5.48 12.42 -4.81
N ILE A 12 5.63 11.22 -4.24
CA ILE A 12 4.75 10.09 -4.49
C ILE A 12 3.45 10.35 -3.74
N ARG A 13 2.33 10.42 -4.48
CA ARG A 13 1.01 10.75 -3.92
C ARG A 13 0.26 9.53 -3.40
N ILE A 14 0.57 8.36 -3.92
CA ILE A 14 -0.14 7.11 -3.63
C ILE A 14 0.85 6.15 -2.97
N ALA A 15 0.65 5.87 -1.68
CA ALA A 15 1.52 4.97 -0.93
C ALA A 15 1.51 3.53 -1.50
N GLN A 16 0.40 3.12 -2.13
CA GLN A 16 0.25 1.80 -2.76
C GLN A 16 1.18 1.57 -3.97
N ASP A 17 1.70 2.65 -4.58
CA ASP A 17 2.69 2.55 -5.65
C ASP A 17 4.06 2.13 -5.13
N ILE A 18 4.32 2.29 -3.83
CA ILE A 18 5.57 1.92 -3.16
C ILE A 18 5.35 0.60 -2.43
N LYS A 19 6.00 -0.46 -2.89
CA LYS A 19 5.84 -1.79 -2.30
C LYS A 19 7.09 -2.17 -1.53
N VAL A 20 6.89 -2.77 -0.36
CA VAL A 20 7.99 -3.24 0.48
C VAL A 20 8.74 -4.35 -0.25
N GLY A 21 10.05 -4.18 -0.41
CA GLY A 21 10.92 -5.11 -1.13
C GLY A 21 11.06 -4.86 -2.63
N ASP A 22 10.44 -3.80 -3.16
CA ASP A 22 10.59 -3.40 -4.57
C ASP A 22 11.97 -2.76 -4.83
N THR A 23 12.34 -2.65 -6.11
CA THR A 23 13.66 -2.14 -6.55
C THR A 23 13.52 -0.79 -7.25
N LEU A 24 14.10 0.26 -6.67
CA LEU A 24 14.15 1.60 -7.26
C LEU A 24 15.37 1.74 -8.19
N CYS A 25 15.17 2.26 -9.40
CA CYS A 25 16.23 2.55 -10.37
C CYS A 25 16.10 3.93 -11.00
N LEU A 26 17.18 4.37 -11.64
CA LEU A 26 17.16 5.61 -12.42
C LEU A 26 16.40 5.39 -13.73
N LYS A 27 15.67 6.43 -14.15
CA LYS A 27 14.89 6.40 -15.39
C LYS A 27 15.81 6.15 -16.59
N GLY A 28 15.52 5.09 -17.35
CA GLY A 28 16.27 4.73 -18.56
C GLY A 28 17.39 3.73 -18.33
N GLU A 29 17.61 3.27 -17.09
CA GLU A 29 18.50 2.14 -16.81
C GLU A 29 17.70 0.83 -16.78
N GLU A 30 18.15 -0.16 -17.55
CA GLU A 30 17.68 -1.54 -17.38
C GLU A 30 18.49 -2.20 -16.27
N ILE A 31 17.83 -2.47 -15.15
CA ILE A 31 18.40 -3.22 -14.04
C ILE A 31 17.65 -4.53 -13.84
N THR A 32 18.36 -5.54 -13.35
CA THR A 32 17.71 -6.76 -12.86
C THR A 32 17.05 -6.45 -11.52
N PRO A 33 15.72 -6.61 -11.37
CA PRO A 33 15.04 -6.40 -10.10
C PRO A 33 15.55 -7.34 -9.02
N LEU A 34 15.43 -6.94 -7.76
CA LEU A 34 15.78 -7.77 -6.62
C LEU A 34 14.98 -9.09 -6.66
N PRO A 35 15.63 -10.27 -6.66
CA PRO A 35 14.93 -11.53 -6.67
C PRO A 35 14.17 -11.73 -5.36
N GLY A 36 12.95 -12.28 -5.46
CA GLY A 36 12.13 -12.61 -4.30
C GLY A 36 11.10 -11.54 -3.91
N PHE A 37 11.07 -10.39 -4.59
CA PHE A 37 9.94 -9.47 -4.46
C PHE A 37 8.64 -10.16 -4.91
N GLN A 38 7.67 -10.23 -4.01
CA GLN A 38 6.33 -10.74 -4.29
C GLN A 38 5.30 -9.73 -3.84
N HIS A 39 4.27 -9.54 -4.65
CA HIS A 39 3.14 -8.71 -4.25
C HIS A 39 2.48 -9.31 -3.02
N ALA A 40 2.16 -8.46 -2.03
CA ALA A 40 1.38 -8.86 -0.89
C ALA A 40 0.06 -9.48 -1.37
N LYS A 41 -0.13 -10.77 -1.10
CA LYS A 41 -1.33 -11.50 -1.45
C LYS A 41 -2.26 -11.51 -0.23
N PRO A 42 -3.47 -10.94 -0.32
CA PRO A 42 -4.43 -11.04 0.78
C PRO A 42 -4.76 -12.50 1.06
N MET A 43 -4.59 -12.93 2.31
CA MET A 43 -4.83 -14.30 2.75
C MET A 43 -6.15 -14.47 3.51
N VAL A 44 -6.69 -13.37 4.04
CA VAL A 44 -7.92 -13.33 4.85
C VAL A 44 -8.77 -12.17 4.38
N PHE A 45 -10.08 -12.41 4.27
CA PHE A 45 -11.07 -11.39 3.93
C PHE A 45 -12.11 -11.30 5.04
N ALA A 46 -12.60 -10.09 5.32
CA ALA A 46 -13.65 -9.83 6.28
C ALA A 46 -14.62 -8.80 5.72
N GLY A 47 -15.93 -9.04 5.89
CA GLY A 47 -16.96 -8.04 5.62
C GLY A 47 -17.11 -7.13 6.84
N VAL A 48 -17.05 -5.82 6.62
CA VAL A 48 -17.17 -4.81 7.68
C VAL A 48 -18.35 -3.90 7.33
N TYR A 49 -19.31 -3.81 8.24
CA TYR A 49 -20.52 -2.99 8.07
C TYR A 49 -20.73 -2.15 9.33
N ALA A 50 -21.23 -0.93 9.16
CA ALA A 50 -21.59 -0.10 10.29
C ALA A 50 -22.84 -0.66 10.99
N VAL A 51 -22.89 -0.55 12.33
CA VAL A 51 -24.05 -0.98 13.12
C VAL A 51 -25.23 -0.05 12.88
N ASP A 52 -24.96 1.24 12.72
CA ASP A 52 -25.93 2.25 12.32
C ASP A 52 -25.55 2.86 10.95
N GLN A 53 -26.55 3.15 10.11
CA GLN A 53 -26.32 3.79 8.81
C GLN A 53 -25.68 5.17 8.94
N SER A 54 -25.92 5.87 10.04
CA SER A 54 -25.32 7.19 10.29
C SER A 54 -23.79 7.14 10.42
N GLU A 55 -23.24 5.98 10.79
CA GLU A 55 -21.80 5.79 11.00
C GLU A 55 -21.04 5.28 9.77
N ASN A 56 -21.74 4.99 8.66
CA ASN A 56 -21.09 4.49 7.44
C ASN A 56 -19.98 5.42 6.91
N MET A 57 -20.21 6.73 6.93
CA MET A 57 -19.18 7.69 6.52
C MET A 57 -17.98 7.71 7.46
N ALA A 58 -18.22 7.58 8.77
CA ALA A 58 -17.16 7.54 9.76
C ALA A 58 -16.31 6.28 9.62
N LEU A 59 -16.97 5.13 9.39
CA LEU A 59 -16.31 3.85 9.12
C LEU A 59 -15.45 3.92 7.85
N MET A 60 -16.00 4.41 6.74
CA MET A 60 -15.24 4.57 5.49
C MET A 60 -14.00 5.45 5.68
N SER A 61 -14.14 6.60 6.36
CA SER A 61 -13.01 7.48 6.63
C SER A 61 -11.95 6.85 7.55
N ALA A 62 -12.37 6.06 8.53
CA ALA A 62 -11.46 5.35 9.42
C ALA A 62 -10.66 4.27 8.66
N ILE A 63 -11.31 3.54 7.75
CA ILE A 63 -10.66 2.52 6.93
C ILE A 63 -9.72 3.17 5.90
N GLU A 64 -10.09 4.29 5.29
CA GLU A 64 -9.17 5.06 4.42
C GLU A 64 -7.91 5.50 5.18
N ARG A 65 -8.05 5.95 6.43
CA ARG A 65 -6.89 6.27 7.27
C ARG A 65 -6.04 5.05 7.58
N LEU A 66 -6.65 3.89 7.75
CA LEU A 66 -5.93 2.64 7.96
C LEU A 66 -5.10 2.26 6.73
N THR A 67 -5.66 2.36 5.52
CA THR A 67 -4.96 2.01 4.27
C THR A 67 -3.84 2.99 3.91
N LEU A 68 -3.85 4.22 4.43
CA LEU A 68 -2.73 5.16 4.31
C LEU A 68 -1.49 4.71 5.10
N ASN A 69 -1.70 4.06 6.24
CA ASN A 69 -0.62 3.61 7.11
C ASN A 69 -0.21 2.17 6.82
N ASP A 70 -1.18 1.32 6.47
CA ASP A 70 -0.96 -0.09 6.21
C ASP A 70 -1.19 -0.40 4.72
N SER A 71 -0.10 -0.52 3.98
CA SER A 71 -0.10 -0.85 2.56
C SER A 71 -0.53 -2.30 2.26
N SER A 72 -0.73 -3.14 3.28
CA SER A 72 -1.18 -4.52 3.10
C SER A 72 -2.71 -4.67 3.07
N VAL A 73 -3.44 -3.65 3.53
CA VAL A 73 -4.91 -3.66 3.59
C VAL A 73 -5.48 -3.20 2.24
N SER A 74 -6.34 -4.04 1.65
CA SER A 74 -7.07 -3.75 0.41
C SER A 74 -8.57 -3.63 0.69
N LEU A 75 -9.20 -2.61 0.10
CA LEU A 75 -10.66 -2.39 0.17
C LEU A 75 -11.33 -2.75 -1.15
N THR A 76 -12.46 -3.44 -1.04
CA THR A 76 -13.37 -3.69 -2.15
C THR A 76 -14.76 -3.30 -1.68
N MET A 77 -15.42 -2.35 -2.36
CA MET A 77 -16.83 -2.06 -2.07
C MET A 77 -17.68 -3.16 -2.69
N GLU A 78 -18.44 -3.87 -1.85
CA GLU A 78 -19.52 -4.75 -2.33
C GLU A 78 -20.73 -3.89 -2.70
N SER A 79 -21.25 -4.10 -3.91
CA SER A 79 -22.43 -3.42 -4.48
C SER A 79 -23.72 -4.17 -4.17
#